data_AF-A0A9W9RI10-F1
#
_entry.id   AF-A0A9W9RI10-F1
#
_cell.length_a   1.000
_cell.length_b   1.000
_cell.length_c   1.000
_cell.angle_alpha   90.00
_cell.angle_beta   90.00
_cell.angle_gamma   90.00
#
_symmetry.space_group_name_H-M   'P 1'
#
loop_
_entity.id
_entity.type
_entity.pdbx_description
1 polymer ?
#
loop_
_entity_poly.entity_id
_entity_poly.type
_entity_poly.pdbx_seq_one_letter_code
_entity_poly.pdbx_strand_id
1 'polypeptide(L)'
;MLAAQPTSPSTLALPASAGGSIWESVQCNQNSIDDPTVDYASRWNAADVPGAWNAMLSTWNGEAHNNMYRGLTFPQFASYYFSGPEQWNCQDIGSVQCSTTVQCKDVTHPAGYLLLNAFSGIHQLHSEMHGAIQTSTLEVLSKIGEFTGVFSPQQDNSKAILQIFDIFTTLFGFALPVMFNVVEKDIANAASTAVPVLTELGFKWDGYIVDMTYQLYSIGGAWARNNAPKVADKLGAQNTLSSALGDIFTAWKDMEVNYLKSLFSGGITSQIDLQNLIGDGKANFLPNHLDQDQMAANLVTTIYGQMIPNAWKTAVIDGGSANPFIVKSDVSCDNHSASLDLFKDGIGFLMGETDAANTRVCYNGKLVFILHAKEWNGLSNVKFTPLPGADSSTLSGGKWGNITMDDIATSALTGYEQLGNNQNGYKTPDMDAMMKDPEALQYKKMVRYPGFFNIPVCESVEQAKENIKANHEPNSPYWPCAEPAGFNKKGTTVHVNKGYINVNNKPVCDWFNIPDPGYGQTLNATFYGRFNGDNTADSTVQATCKLSTTWEKWLTDIYYGEDNCLYNDQSDPMKGEDGNHACCNETPDLEMVANPYVSGVQCQH
;
A
#
# COMPACT_ATOMS: atom_id res chain seq x y z
N MET A 1 -15.56 17.87 18.30
CA MET A 1 -16.05 18.69 17.17
C MET A 1 -16.79 17.78 16.22
N LEU A 2 -17.95 18.22 15.71
CA LEU A 2 -18.98 17.40 15.05
C LEU A 2 -18.40 16.58 13.88
N ALA A 3 -18.41 15.25 14.02
CA ALA A 3 -18.05 14.30 12.98
C ALA A 3 -19.13 14.29 11.89
N ALA A 4 -18.72 14.51 10.65
CA ALA A 4 -19.58 14.32 9.48
C ALA A 4 -19.87 12.83 9.32
N GLN A 5 -21.15 12.46 9.28
CA GLN A 5 -21.60 11.09 9.03
C GLN A 5 -21.27 10.68 7.58
N PRO A 6 -20.89 9.41 7.34
CA PRO A 6 -20.73 8.88 6.00
C PRO A 6 -22.12 8.76 5.35
N THR A 7 -22.36 9.50 4.28
CA THR A 7 -23.57 9.36 3.47
C THR A 7 -23.53 8.01 2.74
N SER A 8 -24.55 7.18 2.97
CA SER A 8 -24.80 5.93 2.24
C SER A 8 -24.68 6.11 0.72
N PRO A 9 -24.26 5.08 -0.03
CA PRO A 9 -24.20 5.16 -1.48
C PRO A 9 -25.61 5.41 -2.00
N SER A 10 -25.81 6.64 -2.48
CA SER A 10 -27.04 7.00 -3.15
C SER A 10 -27.06 6.16 -4.44
N THR A 11 -27.99 5.21 -4.52
CA THR A 11 -28.46 4.67 -5.78
C THR A 11 -29.00 5.84 -6.60
N LEU A 12 -28.11 6.50 -7.34
CA LEU A 12 -28.45 7.45 -8.37
C LEU A 12 -29.22 6.68 -9.44
N ALA A 13 -30.55 6.71 -9.32
CA ALA A 13 -31.42 6.40 -10.44
C ALA A 13 -31.02 7.32 -11.61
N LEU A 14 -30.83 6.72 -12.78
CA LEU A 14 -30.63 7.40 -14.07
C LEU A 14 -31.56 8.63 -14.15
N PRO A 15 -31.06 9.86 -14.24
CA PRO A 15 -31.88 10.95 -14.71
C PRO A 15 -32.07 10.70 -16.21
N ALA A 16 -33.20 10.07 -16.56
CA ALA A 16 -33.70 10.15 -17.92
C ALA A 16 -33.92 11.64 -18.21
N SER A 17 -33.05 12.25 -19.02
CA SER A 17 -33.27 13.60 -19.52
C SER A 17 -34.55 13.57 -20.37
N ALA A 18 -35.57 14.30 -19.91
CA ALA A 18 -36.87 14.40 -20.56
C ALA A 18 -36.86 15.35 -21.79
N GLY A 19 -35.70 15.56 -22.40
CA GLY A 19 -35.51 16.29 -23.66
C GLY A 19 -34.78 15.38 -24.62
N GLY A 20 -35.26 15.25 -25.86
CA GLY A 20 -34.60 14.43 -26.88
C GLY A 20 -33.12 14.77 -27.00
N SER A 21 -32.28 13.75 -27.16
CA SER A 21 -30.82 13.91 -27.25
C SER A 21 -30.45 14.83 -28.42
N ILE A 22 -29.60 15.82 -28.18
CA ILE A 22 -29.25 16.87 -29.14
C ILE A 22 -27.82 16.75 -29.68
N TRP A 23 -27.01 15.83 -29.15
CA TRP A 23 -25.57 15.70 -29.44
C TRP A 23 -25.20 15.68 -30.92
N GLU A 24 -26.07 15.13 -31.79
CA GLU A 24 -25.83 15.09 -33.25
C GLU A 24 -25.90 16.48 -33.91
N SER A 25 -26.63 17.42 -33.31
CA SER A 25 -26.87 18.76 -33.86
C SER A 25 -25.89 19.83 -33.35
N VAL A 26 -25.10 19.52 -32.32
CA VAL A 26 -24.15 20.44 -31.70
C VAL A 26 -22.87 20.55 -32.53
N GLN A 27 -22.29 21.75 -32.62
CA GLN A 27 -21.06 22.04 -33.34
C GLN A 27 -19.95 22.51 -32.40
N CYS A 28 -18.68 22.28 -32.77
CA CYS A 28 -17.52 22.60 -31.92
C CYS A 28 -17.44 24.06 -31.49
N ASN A 29 -17.80 24.98 -32.38
CA ASN A 29 -17.74 26.42 -32.15
C ASN A 29 -18.96 26.97 -31.38
N GLN A 30 -19.90 26.11 -30.97
CA GLN A 30 -21.05 26.49 -30.16
C GLN A 30 -20.73 26.33 -28.68
N ASN A 31 -21.30 27.21 -27.86
CA ASN A 31 -21.26 27.10 -26.38
C ASN A 31 -19.85 26.91 -25.79
N SER A 32 -18.82 27.42 -26.48
CA SER A 32 -17.42 27.31 -26.05
C SER A 32 -16.92 25.87 -25.81
N ILE A 33 -17.45 24.89 -26.55
CA ILE A 33 -17.08 23.47 -26.40
C ILE A 33 -15.60 23.22 -26.75
N ASP A 34 -15.07 23.93 -27.75
CA ASP A 34 -13.65 23.87 -28.14
C ASP A 34 -12.75 24.88 -27.41
N ASP A 35 -13.31 25.71 -26.52
CA ASP A 35 -12.58 26.77 -25.83
C ASP A 35 -11.82 26.21 -24.60
N PRO A 36 -10.48 26.14 -24.61
CA PRO A 36 -9.67 25.59 -23.53
C PRO A 36 -9.85 26.30 -22.17
N THR A 37 -10.48 27.48 -22.12
CA THR A 37 -10.69 28.27 -20.90
C THR A 37 -11.98 27.93 -20.14
N VAL A 38 -12.90 27.18 -20.75
CA VAL A 38 -14.16 26.74 -20.11
C VAL A 38 -13.95 25.41 -19.37
N ASP A 39 -14.58 25.16 -18.23
CA ASP A 39 -14.40 23.89 -17.52
C ASP A 39 -14.97 22.69 -18.32
N TYR A 40 -14.38 21.50 -18.14
CA TYR A 40 -14.81 20.31 -18.89
C TYR A 40 -16.25 19.88 -18.57
N ALA A 41 -16.77 20.10 -17.37
CA ALA A 41 -18.16 19.73 -17.04
C ALA A 41 -19.17 20.58 -17.83
N SER A 42 -18.91 21.88 -18.00
CA SER A 42 -19.70 22.77 -18.85
C SER A 42 -19.65 22.33 -20.31
N ARG A 43 -18.46 22.02 -20.85
CA ARG A 43 -18.32 21.51 -22.23
C ARG A 43 -19.00 20.16 -22.44
N TRP A 44 -18.88 19.26 -21.46
CA TRP A 44 -19.48 17.93 -21.43
C TRP A 44 -21.00 17.99 -21.53
N ASN A 45 -21.61 18.89 -20.76
CA ASN A 45 -23.05 19.12 -20.81
C ASN A 45 -23.47 19.86 -22.08
N ALA A 46 -22.71 20.86 -22.53
CA ALA A 46 -23.00 21.62 -23.74
C ALA A 46 -22.96 20.76 -25.02
N ALA A 47 -22.10 19.74 -25.05
CA ALA A 47 -22.02 18.77 -26.14
C ALA A 47 -23.02 17.61 -26.05
N ASP A 48 -23.86 17.55 -25.01
CA ASP A 48 -24.76 16.42 -24.70
C ASP A 48 -24.02 15.07 -24.71
N VAL A 49 -22.85 15.02 -24.06
CA VAL A 49 -22.04 13.79 -23.98
C VAL A 49 -22.82 12.62 -23.36
N PRO A 50 -23.65 12.79 -22.30
CA PRO A 50 -24.46 11.69 -21.79
C PRO A 50 -25.40 11.08 -22.85
N GLY A 51 -25.99 11.91 -23.69
CA GLY A 51 -26.80 11.48 -24.83
C GLY A 51 -26.01 10.67 -25.85
N ALA A 52 -24.86 11.20 -26.27
CA ALA A 52 -23.95 10.55 -27.20
C ALA A 52 -23.40 9.20 -26.67
N TRP A 53 -23.03 9.16 -25.40
CA TRP A 53 -22.56 7.96 -24.71
C TRP A 53 -23.61 6.85 -24.72
N ASN A 54 -24.84 7.18 -24.33
CA ASN A 54 -25.95 6.22 -24.31
C ASN A 54 -26.28 5.70 -25.71
N ALA A 55 -26.25 6.56 -26.73
CA ALA A 55 -26.44 6.15 -28.12
C ALA A 55 -25.33 5.18 -28.58
N MET A 56 -24.06 5.54 -28.34
CA MET A 56 -22.91 4.70 -28.65
C MET A 56 -22.99 3.33 -27.94
N LEU A 57 -23.33 3.30 -26.65
CA LEU A 57 -23.51 2.05 -25.90
C LEU A 57 -24.69 1.24 -26.42
N SER A 58 -25.79 1.87 -26.83
CA SER A 58 -26.92 1.19 -27.44
C SER A 58 -26.53 0.49 -28.73
N THR A 59 -25.74 1.15 -29.59
CA THR A 59 -25.19 0.56 -30.82
C THR A 59 -24.19 -0.55 -30.50
N TRP A 60 -23.28 -0.36 -29.55
CA TRP A 60 -22.34 -1.40 -29.13
C TRP A 60 -23.08 -2.66 -28.64
N ASN A 61 -24.02 -2.49 -27.71
CA ASN A 61 -24.75 -3.60 -27.10
C ASN A 61 -25.75 -4.26 -28.07
N GLY A 62 -26.32 -3.50 -29.02
CA GLY A 62 -27.32 -3.99 -29.97
C GLY A 62 -26.75 -4.54 -31.28
N GLU A 63 -25.68 -3.95 -31.82
CA GLU A 63 -25.20 -4.21 -33.18
C GLU A 63 -23.80 -4.84 -33.24
N ALA A 64 -22.94 -4.65 -32.23
CA ALA A 64 -21.63 -5.33 -32.22
C ALA A 64 -21.75 -6.86 -32.12
N HIS A 65 -22.88 -7.36 -31.58
CA HIS A 65 -23.22 -8.79 -31.59
C HIS A 65 -23.65 -9.35 -32.96
N ASN A 66 -24.05 -8.49 -33.92
CA ASN A 66 -24.51 -8.88 -35.27
C ASN A 66 -23.38 -8.98 -36.31
N ASN A 67 -22.13 -9.22 -35.87
CA ASN A 67 -20.93 -9.43 -36.70
C ASN A 67 -20.38 -8.19 -37.46
N MET A 68 -21.04 -7.02 -37.43
CA MET A 68 -20.57 -5.85 -38.21
C MET A 68 -19.26 -5.26 -37.67
N TYR A 69 -19.08 -5.26 -36.35
CA TYR A 69 -17.94 -4.62 -35.67
C TYR A 69 -17.01 -5.63 -34.96
N ARG A 70 -17.15 -6.93 -35.24
CA ARG A 70 -16.47 -8.04 -34.50
C ARG A 70 -14.94 -8.01 -34.48
N GLY A 71 -14.31 -7.14 -35.28
CA GLY A 71 -12.86 -6.96 -35.30
C GLY A 71 -12.35 -5.75 -34.50
N LEU A 72 -13.25 -4.90 -33.99
CA LEU A 72 -12.87 -3.71 -33.23
C LEU A 72 -12.96 -3.99 -31.73
N THR A 73 -11.96 -3.50 -31.00
CA THR A 73 -12.06 -3.35 -29.54
C THR A 73 -13.05 -2.24 -29.20
N PHE A 74 -13.56 -2.20 -27.97
CA PHE A 74 -14.54 -1.18 -27.59
C PHE A 74 -14.04 0.27 -27.80
N PRO A 75 -12.79 0.64 -27.45
CA PRO A 75 -12.25 1.96 -27.77
C PRO A 75 -12.13 2.23 -29.28
N GLN A 76 -11.78 1.21 -30.08
CA GLN A 76 -11.72 1.35 -31.53
C GLN A 76 -13.11 1.55 -32.12
N PHE A 77 -14.12 0.85 -31.58
CA PHE A 77 -15.52 1.07 -31.95
C PHE A 77 -15.98 2.48 -31.56
N ALA A 78 -15.67 2.96 -30.36
CA ALA A 78 -16.01 4.31 -29.93
C ALA A 78 -15.40 5.37 -30.87
N SER A 79 -14.12 5.21 -31.21
CA SER A 79 -13.47 6.10 -32.18
C SER A 79 -14.16 6.03 -33.55
N TYR A 80 -14.39 4.83 -34.07
CA TYR A 80 -15.11 4.64 -35.34
C TYR A 80 -16.51 5.28 -35.34
N TYR A 81 -17.28 5.09 -34.27
CA TYR A 81 -18.64 5.62 -34.11
C TYR A 81 -18.68 7.14 -34.24
N PHE A 82 -17.69 7.84 -33.67
CA PHE A 82 -17.56 9.29 -33.78
C PHE A 82 -16.72 9.76 -34.97
N SER A 83 -16.32 8.86 -35.87
CA SER A 83 -15.41 9.12 -37.01
C SER A 83 -14.06 9.69 -36.58
N GLY A 84 -13.57 9.29 -35.41
CA GLY A 84 -12.26 9.64 -34.88
C GLY A 84 -11.11 8.81 -35.50
N PRO A 85 -9.91 8.90 -34.91
CA PRO A 85 -8.72 8.26 -35.48
C PRO A 85 -8.80 6.72 -35.52
N GLU A 86 -8.19 6.14 -36.54
CA GLU A 86 -8.04 4.68 -36.64
C GLU A 86 -7.05 4.13 -35.60
N GLN A 87 -7.10 2.82 -35.34
CA GLN A 87 -6.21 2.11 -34.40
C GLN A 87 -6.27 2.64 -32.95
N TRP A 88 -7.36 3.30 -32.56
CA TRP A 88 -7.56 3.87 -31.23
C TRP A 88 -7.80 2.83 -30.14
N ASN A 89 -6.76 2.07 -29.78
CA ASN A 89 -6.89 0.92 -28.89
C ASN A 89 -6.46 1.23 -27.45
N CYS A 90 -7.31 1.90 -26.67
CA CYS A 90 -6.99 2.32 -25.30
C CYS A 90 -6.86 1.16 -24.28
N GLN A 91 -7.28 -0.05 -24.66
CA GLN A 91 -7.15 -1.25 -23.83
C GLN A 91 -5.72 -1.83 -23.86
N ASP A 92 -4.91 -1.44 -24.85
CA ASP A 92 -3.52 -1.89 -24.99
C ASP A 92 -2.62 -0.81 -24.40
N ILE A 93 -1.89 -1.14 -23.34
CA ILE A 93 -1.03 -0.20 -22.61
C ILE A 93 0.07 0.41 -23.49
N GLY A 94 0.47 -0.26 -24.57
CA GLY A 94 1.48 0.22 -25.52
C GLY A 94 0.93 1.05 -26.68
N SER A 95 -0.37 1.39 -26.66
CA SER A 95 -1.06 2.04 -27.77
C SER A 95 -0.71 3.52 -27.89
N VAL A 96 0.31 3.84 -28.70
CA VAL A 96 0.73 5.23 -28.98
C VAL A 96 -0.42 6.07 -29.55
N GLN A 97 -1.31 5.47 -30.34
CA GLN A 97 -2.45 6.18 -30.92
C GLN A 97 -3.41 6.69 -29.83
N CYS A 98 -3.75 5.86 -28.83
CA CYS A 98 -4.63 6.31 -27.75
C CYS A 98 -3.96 7.33 -26.80
N SER A 99 -2.65 7.51 -26.84
CA SER A 99 -1.94 8.58 -26.11
C SER A 99 -1.98 9.94 -26.82
N THR A 100 -2.70 10.09 -27.93
CA THR A 100 -2.77 11.36 -28.66
C THR A 100 -4.04 12.15 -28.31
N THR A 101 -3.97 13.48 -28.43
CA THR A 101 -5.14 14.35 -28.25
C THR A 101 -5.97 14.40 -29.53
N VAL A 102 -7.25 14.06 -29.41
CA VAL A 102 -8.22 14.26 -30.49
C VAL A 102 -8.65 15.72 -30.49
N GLN A 103 -8.70 16.40 -31.64
CA GLN A 103 -9.27 17.75 -31.72
C GLN A 103 -10.76 17.68 -32.04
N CYS A 104 -11.52 18.70 -31.66
CA CYS A 104 -12.97 18.72 -31.93
C CYS A 104 -13.31 18.61 -33.43
N LYS A 105 -12.45 19.16 -34.30
CA LYS A 105 -12.59 19.06 -35.76
C LYS A 105 -12.27 17.67 -36.34
N ASP A 106 -11.65 16.80 -35.56
CA ASP A 106 -11.21 15.47 -36.00
C ASP A 106 -12.31 14.41 -35.79
N VAL A 107 -13.50 14.82 -35.33
CA VAL A 107 -14.67 13.97 -35.09
C VAL A 107 -15.91 14.58 -35.73
N THR A 108 -16.93 13.76 -35.98
CA THR A 108 -18.19 14.23 -36.59
C THR A 108 -19.03 15.06 -35.61
N HIS A 109 -18.96 14.75 -34.31
CA HIS A 109 -19.73 15.42 -33.27
C HIS A 109 -18.84 15.78 -32.06
N PRO A 110 -18.99 16.96 -31.44
CA PRO A 110 -18.13 17.40 -30.33
C PRO A 110 -18.12 16.48 -29.11
N ALA A 111 -19.19 15.72 -28.89
CA ALA A 111 -19.25 14.73 -27.83
C ALA A 111 -18.18 13.63 -27.99
N GLY A 112 -17.89 13.22 -29.23
CA GLY A 112 -16.83 12.26 -29.53
C GLY A 112 -15.45 12.79 -29.14
N TYR A 113 -15.20 14.08 -29.33
CA TYR A 113 -13.95 14.72 -28.93
C TYR A 113 -13.72 14.63 -27.42
N LEU A 114 -14.76 14.90 -26.61
CA LEU A 114 -14.65 14.83 -25.15
C LEU A 114 -14.51 13.37 -24.67
N LEU A 115 -15.28 12.45 -25.24
CA LEU A 115 -15.23 11.02 -24.90
C LEU A 115 -13.87 10.39 -25.23
N LEU A 116 -13.35 10.62 -26.45
CA LEU A 116 -12.09 10.01 -26.88
C LEU A 116 -10.89 10.57 -26.12
N ASN A 117 -10.89 11.86 -25.76
CA ASN A 117 -9.85 12.42 -24.90
C ASN A 117 -9.97 11.95 -23.44
N ALA A 118 -11.18 11.71 -22.93
CA ALA A 118 -11.35 11.09 -21.62
C ALA A 118 -10.79 9.66 -21.58
N PHE A 119 -10.98 8.90 -22.67
CA PHE A 119 -10.37 7.57 -22.83
C PHE A 119 -8.84 7.65 -22.90
N SER A 120 -8.32 8.61 -23.67
CA SER A 120 -6.88 8.87 -23.77
C SER A 120 -6.27 9.23 -22.42
N GLY A 121 -6.93 10.11 -21.63
CA GLY A 121 -6.44 10.49 -20.31
C GLY A 121 -6.31 9.30 -19.34
N ILE A 122 -7.33 8.44 -19.29
CA ILE A 122 -7.28 7.21 -18.48
C ILE A 122 -6.19 6.26 -18.99
N HIS A 123 -6.10 6.08 -20.31
CA HIS A 123 -5.05 5.25 -20.91
C HIS A 123 -3.64 5.75 -20.55
N GLN A 124 -3.41 7.06 -20.67
CA GLN A 124 -2.13 7.69 -20.36
C GLN A 124 -1.79 7.51 -18.88
N LEU A 125 -2.75 7.73 -17.98
CA LEU A 125 -2.57 7.51 -16.54
C LEU A 125 -1.96 6.14 -16.24
N HIS A 126 -2.57 5.07 -16.76
CA HIS A 126 -2.12 3.72 -16.51
C HIS A 126 -0.84 3.36 -17.28
N SER A 127 -0.63 3.92 -18.47
CA SER A 127 0.64 3.79 -19.19
C SER A 127 1.81 4.39 -18.41
N GLU A 128 1.62 5.58 -17.83
CA GLU A 128 2.64 6.25 -17.01
C GLU A 128 2.87 5.52 -15.69
N MET A 129 1.81 5.01 -15.02
CA MET A 129 1.98 4.16 -13.84
C MET A 129 2.76 2.88 -14.17
N HIS A 130 2.44 2.22 -15.28
CA HIS A 130 3.18 1.05 -15.75
C HIS A 130 4.66 1.39 -16.02
N GLY A 131 4.94 2.52 -16.67
CA GLY A 131 6.29 3.02 -16.90
C GLY A 131 7.04 3.34 -15.60
N ALA A 132 6.37 3.98 -14.63
CA ALA A 132 6.93 4.28 -13.32
C ALA A 132 7.28 3.01 -12.53
N ILE A 133 6.43 1.99 -12.57
CA ILE A 133 6.72 0.67 -11.99
C ILE A 133 7.95 0.05 -12.66
N GLN A 134 8.04 0.09 -13.99
CA GLN A 134 9.19 -0.43 -14.73
C GLN A 134 10.50 0.28 -14.34
N THR A 135 10.50 1.61 -14.26
CA THR A 135 11.67 2.40 -13.85
C THR A 135 12.08 2.07 -12.41
N SER A 136 11.10 2.00 -11.50
CA SER A 136 11.34 1.65 -10.09
C SER A 136 11.91 0.24 -9.92
N THR A 137 11.43 -0.71 -10.73
CA THR A 137 11.90 -2.10 -10.76
C THR A 137 13.39 -2.15 -11.08
N LEU A 138 13.81 -1.45 -12.13
CA LEU A 138 15.20 -1.43 -12.56
C LEU A 138 16.10 -0.83 -11.49
N GLU A 139 15.66 0.25 -10.84
CA GLU A 139 16.42 0.86 -9.75
C GLU A 139 16.58 -0.08 -8.56
N VAL A 140 15.49 -0.65 -8.06
CA VAL A 140 15.50 -1.53 -6.88
C VAL A 140 16.32 -2.79 -7.15
N LEU A 141 16.11 -3.46 -8.30
CA LEU A 141 16.85 -4.67 -8.67
C LEU A 141 18.36 -4.41 -8.80
N SER A 142 18.77 -3.23 -9.27
CA SER A 142 20.19 -2.90 -9.43
C SER A 142 20.92 -2.72 -8.10
N LYS A 143 20.19 -2.35 -7.02
CA LYS A 143 20.76 -1.98 -5.72
C LYS A 143 20.43 -2.98 -4.60
N ILE A 144 19.61 -4.00 -4.85
CA ILE A 144 19.12 -4.90 -3.80
C ILE A 144 20.24 -5.62 -3.04
N GLY A 145 21.32 -6.02 -3.73
CA GLY A 145 22.47 -6.66 -3.09
C GLY A 145 23.30 -5.70 -2.23
N GLU A 146 23.45 -4.44 -2.65
CA GLU A 146 24.08 -3.40 -1.84
C GLU A 146 23.20 -3.09 -0.62
N PHE A 147 21.88 -2.98 -0.83
CA PHE A 147 20.91 -2.72 0.22
C PHE A 147 20.99 -3.75 1.35
N THR A 148 20.95 -5.05 1.03
CA THR A 148 21.01 -6.10 2.06
C THR A 148 22.33 -6.09 2.81
N GLY A 149 23.45 -5.84 2.11
CA GLY A 149 24.77 -5.69 2.75
C GLY A 149 24.87 -4.52 3.72
N VAL A 150 24.12 -3.44 3.49
CA VAL A 150 24.12 -2.23 4.32
C VAL A 150 23.17 -2.36 5.52
N PHE A 151 21.92 -2.81 5.30
CA PHE A 151 20.86 -2.74 6.31
C PHE A 151 20.59 -4.08 7.04
N SER A 152 21.03 -5.21 6.49
CA SER A 152 20.89 -6.54 7.12
C SER A 152 22.17 -7.38 6.98
N PRO A 153 23.30 -6.92 7.55
CA PRO A 153 24.54 -7.69 7.51
C PRO A 153 24.36 -9.02 8.27
N GLN A 154 24.99 -10.08 7.75
CA GLN A 154 25.05 -11.42 8.36
C GLN A 154 23.75 -12.25 8.36
N GLN A 155 22.76 -11.90 7.53
CA GLN A 155 21.54 -12.69 7.41
C GLN A 155 21.73 -13.98 6.57
N ASP A 156 21.02 -15.06 6.93
CA ASP A 156 20.84 -16.22 6.07
C ASP A 156 20.00 -15.81 4.85
N ASN A 157 20.57 -15.95 3.64
CA ASN A 157 19.97 -15.52 2.37
C ASN A 157 18.55 -16.05 2.15
N SER A 158 18.22 -17.21 2.73
CA SER A 158 16.89 -17.85 2.58
C SER A 158 15.78 -17.11 3.35
N LYS A 159 16.06 -16.58 4.55
CA LYS A 159 15.08 -15.83 5.36
C LYS A 159 14.86 -14.42 4.84
N ALA A 160 15.91 -13.79 4.32
CA ALA A 160 15.84 -12.47 3.68
C ALA A 160 14.88 -12.46 2.49
N ILE A 161 14.91 -13.53 1.68
CA ILE A 161 14.07 -13.68 0.49
C ILE A 161 12.59 -13.71 0.86
N LEU A 162 12.17 -14.57 1.79
CA LEU A 162 10.77 -14.72 2.19
C LEU A 162 10.15 -13.44 2.77
N GLN A 163 10.93 -12.68 3.53
CA GLN A 163 10.43 -11.43 4.12
C GLN A 163 10.37 -10.30 3.10
N ILE A 164 11.34 -10.22 2.18
CA ILE A 164 11.25 -9.29 1.05
C ILE A 164 9.96 -9.57 0.26
N PHE A 165 9.60 -10.83 0.04
CA PHE A 165 8.33 -11.18 -0.60
C PHE A 165 7.09 -10.71 0.16
N ASP A 166 7.02 -10.90 1.48
CA ASP A 166 5.91 -10.42 2.31
C ASP A 166 5.79 -8.88 2.26
N ILE A 167 6.93 -8.19 2.23
CA ILE A 167 6.99 -6.72 2.10
C ILE A 167 6.45 -6.29 0.74
N PHE A 168 6.88 -6.92 -0.36
CA PHE A 168 6.43 -6.54 -1.69
C PHE A 168 4.95 -6.90 -1.93
N THR A 169 4.45 -7.99 -1.34
CA THR A 169 3.02 -8.31 -1.38
C THR A 169 2.20 -7.27 -0.60
N THR A 170 2.72 -6.78 0.52
CA THR A 170 2.11 -5.70 1.31
C THR A 170 2.18 -4.34 0.61
N LEU A 171 3.31 -4.07 -0.06
CA LEU A 171 3.60 -2.82 -0.78
C LEU A 171 2.72 -2.58 -2.01
N PHE A 172 2.15 -3.64 -2.59
CA PHE A 172 1.20 -3.52 -3.71
C PHE A 172 0.09 -2.53 -3.42
N GLY A 173 -0.44 -2.60 -2.20
CA GLY A 173 -1.40 -1.62 -1.78
C GLY A 173 -0.80 -0.21 -1.85
N PHE A 174 0.37 0.00 -1.23
CA PHE A 174 0.96 1.33 -1.03
C PHE A 174 1.42 2.00 -2.33
N ALA A 175 1.68 1.22 -3.38
CA ALA A 175 2.15 1.72 -4.66
C ALA A 175 1.15 2.68 -5.33
N LEU A 176 -0.14 2.34 -5.32
CA LEU A 176 -1.19 3.11 -6.01
C LEU A 176 -1.36 4.53 -5.41
N PRO A 177 -1.62 4.72 -4.10
CA PRO A 177 -1.69 6.03 -3.43
C PRO A 177 -0.55 6.98 -3.79
N VAL A 178 0.67 6.44 -3.80
CA VAL A 178 1.90 7.19 -4.00
C VAL A 178 1.98 7.76 -5.42
N MET A 179 1.55 6.99 -6.41
CA MET A 179 1.43 7.46 -7.79
C MET A 179 0.29 8.46 -7.95
N PHE A 180 -0.87 8.21 -7.31
CA PHE A 180 -2.01 9.12 -7.36
C PHE A 180 -1.74 10.49 -6.70
N ASN A 181 -0.83 10.60 -5.74
CA ASN A 181 -0.40 11.90 -5.21
C ASN A 181 0.29 12.77 -6.28
N VAL A 182 1.03 12.16 -7.21
CA VAL A 182 1.65 12.87 -8.34
C VAL A 182 0.57 13.31 -9.32
N VAL A 183 -0.37 12.41 -9.62
CA VAL A 183 -1.53 12.66 -10.49
C VAL A 183 -2.34 13.85 -9.97
N GLU A 184 -2.64 13.89 -8.66
CA GLU A 184 -3.35 15.01 -8.02
C GLU A 184 -2.62 16.35 -8.24
N LYS A 185 -1.28 16.36 -8.04
CA LYS A 185 -0.46 17.56 -8.25
C LYS A 185 -0.42 18.00 -9.71
N ASP A 186 -0.27 17.08 -10.65
CA ASP A 186 -0.21 17.38 -12.08
C ASP A 186 -1.56 17.92 -12.57
N ILE A 187 -2.66 17.36 -12.08
CA ILE A 187 -4.00 17.86 -12.37
C ILE A 187 -4.22 19.25 -11.75
N ALA A 188 -3.81 19.47 -10.51
CA ALA A 188 -3.88 20.78 -9.87
C ALA A 188 -3.07 21.84 -10.64
N ASN A 189 -1.87 21.47 -11.11
CA ASN A 189 -1.04 22.33 -11.95
C ASN A 189 -1.73 22.64 -13.29
N ALA A 190 -2.23 21.62 -14.00
CA ALA A 190 -2.95 21.78 -15.26
C ALA A 190 -4.18 22.68 -15.10
N ALA A 191 -4.98 22.44 -14.06
CA ALA A 191 -6.15 23.26 -13.73
C ALA A 191 -5.76 24.72 -13.43
N SER A 192 -4.69 24.96 -12.67
CA SER A 192 -4.24 26.31 -12.33
C SER A 192 -3.81 27.14 -13.55
N THR A 193 -3.24 26.49 -14.58
CA THR A 193 -2.79 27.18 -15.81
C THR A 193 -3.93 27.55 -16.74
N ALA A 194 -5.04 26.81 -16.72
CA ALA A 194 -6.21 27.11 -17.54
C ALA A 194 -7.06 28.26 -16.94
N VAL A 195 -6.81 28.69 -15.69
CA VAL A 195 -7.86 29.30 -14.86
C VAL A 195 -7.38 30.33 -13.82
N PRO A 196 -7.07 31.57 -14.20
CA PRO A 196 -7.24 32.70 -13.28
C PRO A 196 -8.73 33.04 -13.07
N VAL A 197 -9.57 32.80 -14.09
CA VAL A 197 -10.95 33.33 -14.18
C VAL A 197 -11.99 32.51 -13.39
N LEU A 198 -11.90 31.18 -13.32
CA LEU A 198 -12.95 30.36 -12.65
C LEU A 198 -12.80 30.34 -11.12
N THR A 199 -11.61 30.65 -10.59
CA THR A 199 -11.39 30.86 -9.14
C THR A 199 -12.12 32.11 -8.66
N GLU A 200 -12.18 33.17 -9.48
CA GLU A 200 -13.00 34.37 -9.21
C GLU A 200 -14.51 34.08 -9.27
N LEU A 201 -14.92 33.05 -10.00
CA LEU A 201 -16.33 32.62 -10.12
C LEU A 201 -16.77 31.62 -9.03
N GLY A 202 -15.90 31.31 -8.06
CA GLY A 202 -16.25 30.50 -6.90
C GLY A 202 -16.26 28.98 -7.14
N PHE A 203 -15.66 28.50 -8.23
CA PHE A 203 -15.53 27.07 -8.50
C PHE A 203 -14.51 26.42 -7.54
N LYS A 204 -14.90 25.33 -6.88
CA LYS A 204 -14.07 24.62 -5.88
C LYS A 204 -13.27 23.50 -6.55
N TRP A 205 -12.16 23.87 -7.19
CA TRP A 205 -11.23 22.95 -7.86
C TRP A 205 -10.76 21.81 -6.97
N ASP A 206 -10.39 22.12 -5.73
CA ASP A 206 -9.85 21.15 -4.79
C ASP A 206 -10.83 19.99 -4.54
N GLY A 207 -12.13 20.28 -4.42
CA GLY A 207 -13.14 19.23 -4.22
C GLY A 207 -13.36 18.34 -5.44
N TYR A 208 -13.22 18.90 -6.65
CA TYR A 208 -13.40 18.16 -7.90
C TYR A 208 -12.20 17.25 -8.21
N ILE A 209 -10.97 17.75 -7.99
CA ILE A 209 -9.73 16.97 -8.17
C ILE A 209 -9.67 15.82 -7.16
N VAL A 210 -10.04 16.09 -5.90
CA VAL A 210 -10.12 15.06 -4.86
C VAL A 210 -11.17 14.01 -5.20
N ASP A 211 -12.38 14.39 -5.66
CA ASP A 211 -13.42 13.43 -6.04
C ASP A 211 -13.00 12.55 -7.23
N MET A 212 -12.43 13.13 -8.28
CA MET A 212 -11.93 12.37 -9.43
C MET A 212 -10.80 11.42 -9.03
N THR A 213 -9.79 11.91 -8.31
CA THR A 213 -8.65 11.10 -7.85
C THR A 213 -9.13 9.97 -6.95
N TYR A 214 -10.10 10.24 -6.07
CA TYR A 214 -10.72 9.23 -5.23
C TYR A 214 -11.51 8.18 -6.03
N GLN A 215 -12.22 8.57 -7.10
CA GLN A 215 -12.95 7.62 -7.96
C GLN A 215 -12.00 6.73 -8.77
N LEU A 216 -10.96 7.32 -9.39
CA LEU A 216 -9.89 6.58 -10.07
C LEU A 216 -9.22 5.59 -9.11
N TYR A 217 -8.86 6.04 -7.91
CA TYR A 217 -8.30 5.21 -6.86
C TYR A 217 -9.27 4.12 -6.39
N SER A 218 -10.53 4.43 -6.13
CA SER A 218 -11.49 3.49 -5.56
C SER A 218 -11.75 2.33 -6.52
N ILE A 219 -11.97 2.62 -7.80
CA ILE A 219 -12.23 1.60 -8.83
C ILE A 219 -10.95 0.81 -9.12
N GLY A 220 -9.83 1.49 -9.36
CA GLY A 220 -8.53 0.84 -9.62
C GLY A 220 -8.04 0.02 -8.43
N GLY A 221 -8.13 0.56 -7.22
CA GLY A 221 -7.73 -0.08 -5.97
C GLY A 221 -8.61 -1.25 -5.57
N ALA A 222 -9.93 -1.18 -5.78
CA ALA A 222 -10.82 -2.33 -5.59
C ALA A 222 -10.47 -3.47 -6.55
N TRP A 223 -10.24 -3.14 -7.82
CA TRP A 223 -9.82 -4.12 -8.81
C TRP A 223 -8.46 -4.72 -8.46
N ALA A 224 -7.47 -3.89 -8.09
CA ALA A 224 -6.15 -4.33 -7.67
C ALA A 224 -6.22 -5.26 -6.45
N ARG A 225 -7.01 -4.94 -5.42
CA ARG A 225 -7.20 -5.82 -4.25
C ARG A 225 -7.79 -7.18 -4.63
N ASN A 226 -8.73 -7.21 -5.56
CA ASN A 226 -9.39 -8.44 -6.01
C ASN A 226 -8.53 -9.28 -6.95
N ASN A 227 -7.56 -8.66 -7.63
CA ASN A 227 -6.73 -9.30 -8.66
C ASN A 227 -5.23 -9.30 -8.30
N ALA A 228 -4.88 -8.91 -7.07
CA ALA A 228 -3.51 -8.88 -6.60
C ALA A 228 -2.93 -10.30 -6.73
N PRO A 229 -1.73 -10.43 -7.32
CA PRO A 229 -1.14 -11.74 -7.54
C PRO A 229 -0.83 -12.42 -6.20
N LYS A 230 -1.26 -13.67 -6.07
CA LYS A 230 -0.91 -14.53 -4.93
C LYS A 230 0.52 -15.05 -5.14
N VAL A 231 1.51 -14.29 -4.68
CA VAL A 231 2.95 -14.55 -4.92
C VAL A 231 3.42 -15.89 -4.33
N ALA A 232 2.64 -16.50 -3.42
CA ALA A 232 2.82 -17.84 -2.87
C ALA A 232 3.05 -18.93 -3.94
N ASP A 233 2.39 -18.83 -5.10
CA ASP A 233 2.39 -19.90 -6.12
C ASP A 233 3.70 -19.99 -6.92
N LYS A 234 4.58 -18.98 -6.86
CA LYS A 234 5.86 -18.95 -7.61
C LYS A 234 7.09 -19.36 -6.77
N LEU A 235 6.92 -19.56 -5.47
CA LEU A 235 8.01 -19.76 -4.50
C LEU A 235 8.68 -21.14 -4.56
N GLY A 236 8.11 -22.10 -5.28
CA GLY A 236 8.71 -23.44 -5.44
C GLY A 236 9.86 -23.53 -6.46
N ALA A 237 10.11 -22.49 -7.28
CA ALA A 237 10.82 -22.70 -8.55
C ALA A 237 12.13 -21.90 -8.79
N GLN A 238 12.53 -20.93 -7.95
CA GLN A 238 13.61 -19.99 -8.34
C GLN A 238 14.75 -19.83 -7.32
N ASN A 239 15.99 -19.87 -7.84
CA ASN A 239 17.25 -19.92 -7.08
C ASN A 239 17.85 -18.53 -6.70
N THR A 240 17.21 -17.38 -6.95
CA THR A 240 17.77 -16.04 -6.59
C THR A 240 16.71 -14.97 -6.25
N LEU A 241 17.05 -14.06 -5.32
CA LEU A 241 16.24 -12.91 -4.87
C LEU A 241 15.86 -11.94 -6.01
N SER A 242 16.76 -11.69 -6.96
CA SER A 242 16.52 -10.77 -8.07
C SER A 242 15.46 -11.30 -9.04
N SER A 243 15.46 -12.62 -9.28
CA SER A 243 14.48 -13.27 -10.16
C SER A 243 13.08 -13.22 -9.54
N ALA A 244 13.02 -13.57 -8.25
CA ALA A 244 11.87 -13.41 -7.38
C ALA A 244 11.24 -12.01 -7.43
N LEU A 245 12.06 -10.97 -7.21
CA LEU A 245 11.61 -9.57 -7.27
C LEU A 245 11.15 -9.18 -8.68
N GLY A 246 11.85 -9.62 -9.72
CA GLY A 246 11.46 -9.39 -11.11
C GLY A 246 10.08 -9.96 -11.43
N ASP A 247 9.74 -11.14 -10.91
CA ASP A 247 8.42 -11.74 -11.06
C ASP A 247 7.32 -10.96 -10.36
N ILE A 248 7.59 -10.41 -9.17
CA ILE A 248 6.64 -9.56 -8.46
C ILE A 248 6.36 -8.31 -9.29
N PHE A 249 7.39 -7.55 -9.66
CA PHE A 249 7.21 -6.34 -10.44
C PHE A 249 6.59 -6.58 -11.81
N THR A 250 6.84 -7.74 -12.43
CA THR A 250 6.13 -8.14 -13.65
C THR A 250 4.64 -8.28 -13.37
N ALA A 251 4.27 -8.92 -12.26
CA ALA A 251 2.88 -9.04 -11.86
C ALA A 251 2.24 -7.68 -11.51
N TRP A 252 3.01 -6.71 -10.99
CA TRP A 252 2.56 -5.31 -10.79
C TRP A 252 2.22 -4.64 -12.11
N LYS A 253 3.08 -4.79 -13.11
CA LYS A 253 2.83 -4.23 -14.45
C LYS A 253 1.66 -4.90 -15.16
N ASP A 254 1.58 -6.23 -15.06
CA ASP A 254 0.48 -7.00 -15.64
C ASP A 254 -0.86 -6.59 -15.02
N MET A 255 -0.87 -6.17 -13.75
CA MET A 255 -2.03 -5.59 -13.09
C MET A 255 -2.55 -4.36 -13.85
N GLU A 256 -1.69 -3.39 -14.18
CA GLU A 256 -2.07 -2.20 -14.96
C GLU A 256 -2.59 -2.57 -16.36
N VAL A 257 -1.91 -3.51 -17.04
CA VAL A 257 -2.34 -4.01 -18.36
C VAL A 257 -3.72 -4.65 -18.29
N ASN A 258 -3.95 -5.51 -17.30
CA ASN A 258 -5.19 -6.24 -17.15
C ASN A 258 -6.34 -5.33 -16.66
N TYR A 259 -6.04 -4.32 -15.84
CA TYR A 259 -7.00 -3.30 -15.45
C TYR A 259 -7.50 -2.52 -16.67
N LEU A 260 -6.60 -1.99 -17.51
CA LEU A 260 -6.98 -1.29 -18.74
C LEU A 260 -7.80 -2.19 -19.68
N LYS A 261 -7.39 -3.45 -19.87
CA LYS A 261 -8.17 -4.42 -20.67
C LYS A 261 -9.57 -4.66 -20.11
N SER A 262 -9.69 -4.76 -18.79
CA SER A 262 -10.98 -4.95 -18.11
C SER A 262 -11.87 -3.72 -18.26
N LEU A 263 -11.33 -2.53 -17.97
CA LEU A 263 -12.03 -1.25 -18.02
C LEU A 263 -12.51 -0.89 -19.43
N PHE A 264 -11.72 -1.19 -20.45
CA PHE A 264 -12.07 -0.95 -21.85
C PHE A 264 -12.61 -2.19 -22.57
N SER A 265 -13.05 -3.22 -21.85
CA SER A 265 -13.59 -4.45 -22.47
C SER A 265 -14.92 -4.23 -23.19
N GLY A 266 -15.67 -3.18 -22.81
CA GLY A 266 -17.01 -2.93 -23.33
C GLY A 266 -18.08 -3.86 -22.76
N GLY A 267 -17.80 -4.66 -21.73
CA GLY A 267 -18.82 -5.38 -20.97
C GLY A 267 -19.63 -4.44 -20.07
N ILE A 268 -20.84 -4.85 -19.67
CA ILE A 268 -21.78 -4.00 -18.90
C ILE A 268 -21.14 -3.38 -17.65
N THR A 269 -20.42 -4.17 -16.84
CA THR A 269 -19.71 -3.65 -15.66
C THR A 269 -18.64 -2.62 -16.04
N SER A 270 -17.84 -2.91 -17.06
CA SER A 270 -16.81 -1.98 -17.54
C SER A 270 -17.40 -0.67 -18.08
N GLN A 271 -18.59 -0.71 -18.70
CA GLN A 271 -19.29 0.48 -19.17
C GLN A 271 -19.73 1.37 -17.99
N ILE A 272 -20.19 0.76 -16.90
CA ILE A 272 -20.57 1.48 -15.67
C ILE A 272 -19.34 2.10 -15.02
N ASP A 273 -18.27 1.33 -14.85
CA ASP A 273 -17.02 1.80 -14.26
C ASP A 273 -16.44 2.96 -15.08
N LEU A 274 -16.39 2.80 -16.40
CA LEU A 274 -15.90 3.83 -17.31
C LEU A 274 -16.79 5.08 -17.30
N GLN A 275 -18.12 4.93 -17.27
CA GLN A 275 -19.04 6.06 -17.11
C GLN A 275 -18.80 6.82 -15.81
N ASN A 276 -18.52 6.13 -14.70
CA ASN A 276 -18.21 6.77 -13.42
C ASN A 276 -16.90 7.57 -13.50
N LEU A 277 -15.90 7.07 -14.25
CA LEU A 277 -14.61 7.73 -14.40
C LEU A 277 -14.64 8.93 -15.36
N ILE A 278 -15.39 8.84 -16.45
CA ILE A 278 -15.45 9.90 -17.48
C ILE A 278 -16.56 10.92 -17.24
N GLY A 279 -17.57 10.57 -16.43
CA GLY A 279 -18.73 11.40 -16.15
C GLY A 279 -18.36 12.83 -15.76
N ASP A 280 -19.16 13.79 -16.21
CA ASP A 280 -18.95 15.23 -16.01
C ASP A 280 -17.58 15.74 -16.52
N GLY A 281 -16.96 15.03 -17.46
CA GLY A 281 -15.67 15.41 -18.05
C GLY A 281 -14.49 15.26 -17.10
N LYS A 282 -14.60 14.47 -16.02
CA LYS A 282 -13.54 14.28 -15.01
C LYS A 282 -12.23 13.86 -15.64
N ALA A 283 -12.25 12.75 -16.37
CA ALA A 283 -11.06 12.21 -17.03
C ALA A 283 -10.45 13.16 -18.10
N ASN A 284 -11.15 14.20 -18.54
CA ASN A 284 -10.57 15.21 -19.44
C ASN A 284 -9.58 16.16 -18.76
N PHE A 285 -9.56 16.20 -17.42
CA PHE A 285 -8.55 16.94 -16.65
C PHE A 285 -7.21 16.20 -16.51
N LEU A 286 -7.16 14.91 -16.89
CA LEU A 286 -5.91 14.17 -16.91
C LEU A 286 -5.01 14.77 -18.01
N PRO A 287 -3.80 15.26 -17.66
CA PRO A 287 -2.90 15.82 -18.65
C PRO A 287 -2.40 14.71 -19.59
N ASN A 288 -2.07 15.10 -20.82
CA ASN A 288 -1.52 14.18 -21.82
C ASN A 288 -0.11 13.64 -21.48
N HIS A 289 0.50 14.15 -20.42
CA HIS A 289 1.76 13.67 -19.86
C HIS A 289 1.70 13.86 -18.34
N LEU A 290 1.94 12.78 -17.60
CA LEU A 290 2.10 12.82 -16.14
C LEU A 290 3.57 12.67 -15.79
N ASP A 291 4.02 13.17 -14.65
CA ASP A 291 5.41 13.07 -14.23
C ASP A 291 5.78 11.63 -13.79
N GLN A 292 6.07 10.79 -14.78
CA GLN A 292 6.45 9.39 -14.61
C GLN A 292 7.70 9.22 -13.74
N ASP A 293 8.66 10.13 -13.87
CA ASP A 293 9.91 10.08 -13.12
C ASP A 293 9.66 10.39 -11.65
N GLN A 294 8.80 11.36 -11.34
CA GLN A 294 8.38 11.64 -9.97
C GLN A 294 7.53 10.50 -9.38
N MET A 295 6.67 9.86 -10.17
CA MET A 295 5.95 8.65 -9.74
C MET A 295 6.92 7.53 -9.38
N ALA A 296 7.90 7.26 -10.25
CA ALA A 296 8.92 6.26 -10.02
C ALA A 296 9.76 6.58 -8.78
N ALA A 297 10.23 7.83 -8.64
CA ALA A 297 11.00 8.27 -7.49
C ALA A 297 10.21 8.11 -6.18
N ASN A 298 8.93 8.48 -6.16
CA ASN A 298 8.08 8.30 -5.00
C ASN A 298 7.84 6.82 -4.68
N LEU A 299 7.65 5.98 -5.70
CA LEU A 299 7.48 4.54 -5.52
C LEU A 299 8.74 3.89 -4.95
N VAL A 300 9.93 4.22 -5.48
CA VAL A 300 11.23 3.77 -4.96
C VAL A 300 11.42 4.22 -3.51
N THR A 301 11.04 5.47 -3.18
CA THR A 301 11.06 5.99 -1.81
C THR A 301 10.20 5.16 -0.87
N THR A 302 8.97 4.84 -1.25
CA THR A 302 8.06 4.02 -0.44
C THR A 302 8.56 2.58 -0.29
N ILE A 303 9.09 1.98 -1.37
CA ILE A 303 9.66 0.63 -1.34
C ILE A 303 10.81 0.57 -0.33
N TYR A 304 11.81 1.44 -0.43
CA TYR A 304 12.90 1.47 0.54
C TYR A 304 12.43 1.81 1.95
N GLY A 305 11.42 2.67 2.08
CA GLY A 305 10.84 3.02 3.37
C GLY A 305 10.25 1.83 4.12
N GLN A 306 9.64 0.89 3.40
CA GLN A 306 9.16 -0.36 4.00
C GLN A 306 10.27 -1.41 4.14
N MET A 307 11.25 -1.43 3.24
CA MET A 307 12.35 -2.39 3.32
C MET A 307 13.31 -2.12 4.48
N ILE A 308 13.65 -0.86 4.77
CA ILE A 308 14.65 -0.51 5.80
C ILE A 308 14.30 -1.07 7.19
N PRO A 309 13.11 -0.81 7.77
CA PRO A 309 12.77 -1.32 9.10
C PRO A 309 12.70 -2.84 9.16
N ASN A 310 12.26 -3.48 8.07
CA ASN A 310 12.20 -4.93 8.01
C ASN A 310 13.59 -5.58 7.85
N ALA A 311 14.50 -4.93 7.11
CA ALA A 311 15.90 -5.31 7.08
C ALA A 311 16.50 -5.23 8.48
N TRP A 312 16.25 -4.15 9.23
CA TRP A 312 16.70 -4.04 10.62
C TRP A 312 16.15 -5.15 11.51
N LYS A 313 14.86 -5.50 11.44
CA LYS A 313 14.27 -6.59 12.25
C LYS A 313 14.98 -7.93 12.09
N THR A 314 15.77 -8.09 11.04
CA THR A 314 16.44 -9.35 10.71
C THR A 314 17.95 -9.27 10.66
N ALA A 315 18.49 -8.06 10.82
CA ALA A 315 19.90 -7.85 10.99
C ALA A 315 20.38 -8.57 12.26
N VAL A 316 21.52 -9.24 12.15
CA VAL A 316 22.22 -9.82 13.29
C VAL A 316 23.36 -8.87 13.67
N ILE A 317 23.31 -8.35 14.89
CA ILE A 317 24.32 -7.44 15.44
C ILE A 317 24.90 -8.11 16.67
N ASP A 318 26.22 -8.29 16.71
CA ASP A 318 26.95 -8.88 17.84
C ASP A 318 26.43 -10.26 18.32
N GLY A 319 25.85 -11.06 17.42
CA GLY A 319 25.33 -12.39 17.73
C GLY A 319 23.89 -12.43 18.24
N GLY A 320 23.18 -11.28 18.27
CA GLY A 320 21.75 -11.18 18.58
C GLY A 320 20.96 -10.43 17.49
N SER A 321 19.64 -10.49 17.58
CA SER A 321 18.75 -9.75 16.67
C SER A 321 18.83 -8.25 16.93
N ALA A 322 18.78 -7.44 15.88
CA ALA A 322 18.72 -6.00 16.05
C ALA A 322 17.33 -5.56 16.55
N ASN A 323 17.34 -4.74 17.61
CA ASN A 323 16.17 -4.11 18.21
C ASN A 323 16.19 -2.60 17.93
N PRO A 324 15.54 -2.12 16.85
CA PRO A 324 15.51 -0.71 16.51
C PRO A 324 14.60 0.08 17.44
N PHE A 325 15.06 1.24 17.93
CA PHE A 325 14.25 2.18 18.70
C PHE A 325 14.71 3.63 18.50
N ILE A 326 13.84 4.57 18.85
CA ILE A 326 14.14 5.99 18.93
C ILE A 326 14.17 6.41 20.40
N VAL A 327 15.16 7.21 20.80
CA VAL A 327 15.19 7.79 22.13
C VAL A 327 15.18 9.30 22.08
N LYS A 328 14.28 9.90 22.87
CA LYS A 328 14.17 11.34 23.06
C LYS A 328 15.24 11.84 24.03
N SER A 329 15.61 13.11 23.88
CA SER A 329 16.49 13.81 24.81
C SER A 329 16.06 15.26 25.00
N ASP A 330 16.53 15.89 26.07
CA ASP A 330 16.32 17.32 26.31
C ASP A 330 17.39 18.21 25.65
N VAL A 331 18.33 17.64 24.91
CA VAL A 331 19.44 18.36 24.29
C VAL A 331 18.93 19.20 23.11
N SER A 332 19.31 20.48 23.05
CA SER A 332 18.97 21.35 21.92
C SER A 332 19.62 20.85 20.62
N CYS A 333 18.92 21.00 19.48
CA CYS A 333 19.51 20.75 18.17
C CYS A 333 20.73 21.63 17.85
N ASP A 334 20.86 22.79 18.50
CA ASP A 334 22.02 23.68 18.36
C ASP A 334 23.28 23.11 19.03
N ASN A 335 23.13 22.01 19.80
CA ASN A 335 24.27 21.34 20.40
C ASN A 335 24.98 20.47 19.36
N HIS A 336 26.11 20.97 18.88
CA HIS A 336 26.96 20.28 17.92
C HIS A 336 28.01 19.35 18.55
N SER A 337 28.10 19.28 19.90
CA SER A 337 29.05 18.42 20.60
C SER A 337 28.87 16.94 20.22
N ALA A 338 29.98 16.23 20.04
CA ALA A 338 29.98 14.77 19.88
C ALA A 338 29.91 14.05 21.24
N SER A 339 30.48 14.65 22.29
CA SER A 339 30.34 14.19 23.67
C SER A 339 29.05 14.74 24.27
N LEU A 340 28.08 13.85 24.54
CA LEU A 340 26.85 14.19 25.24
C LEU A 340 26.84 13.52 26.62
N ASP A 341 26.59 14.33 27.66
CA ASP A 341 26.62 13.84 29.05
C ASP A 341 25.58 12.76 29.32
N LEU A 342 24.45 12.76 28.59
CA LEU A 342 23.39 11.76 28.71
C LEU A 342 23.84 10.33 28.34
N PHE A 343 24.95 10.18 27.61
CA PHE A 343 25.52 8.86 27.29
C PHE A 343 26.72 8.48 28.16
N LYS A 344 27.08 9.30 29.16
CA LYS A 344 28.12 8.97 30.13
C LYS A 344 27.53 8.08 31.22
N ASP A 345 28.12 6.90 31.44
CA ASP A 345 27.83 6.03 32.58
C ASP A 345 29.03 6.01 33.52
N GLY A 346 28.82 5.96 34.84
CA GLY A 346 29.92 6.01 35.83
C GLY A 346 30.97 4.89 35.70
N ILE A 347 30.72 3.90 34.83
CA ILE A 347 31.51 2.69 34.56
C ILE A 347 31.91 2.57 33.07
N GLY A 348 31.61 3.57 32.22
CA GLY A 348 31.92 3.59 30.79
C GLY A 348 30.94 4.45 29.99
N PHE A 349 31.02 4.46 28.65
CA PHE A 349 30.02 5.15 27.83
C PHE A 349 28.90 4.19 27.42
N LEU A 350 27.64 4.64 27.57
CA LEU A 350 26.47 3.96 26.99
C LEU A 350 26.56 3.93 25.46
N MET A 351 27.13 4.98 24.87
CA MET A 351 27.28 5.15 23.43
C MET A 351 28.56 5.92 23.11
N GLY A 352 29.27 5.55 22.05
CA GLY A 352 30.45 6.29 21.59
C GLY A 352 30.09 7.66 21.03
N GLU A 353 30.99 8.64 21.15
CA GLU A 353 30.77 10.02 20.67
C GLU A 353 30.54 10.08 19.15
N THR A 354 31.29 9.28 18.38
CA THR A 354 31.13 9.18 16.92
C THR A 354 29.77 8.63 16.55
N ASP A 355 29.32 7.58 17.24
CA ASP A 355 28.02 6.98 16.98
C ASP A 355 26.91 7.99 17.33
N ALA A 356 27.02 8.68 18.46
CA ALA A 356 26.03 9.68 18.89
C ALA A 356 25.94 10.85 17.89
N ALA A 357 27.06 11.27 17.31
CA ALA A 357 27.06 12.29 16.26
C ALA A 357 26.42 11.81 14.94
N ASN A 358 26.52 10.51 14.63
CA ASN A 358 26.05 9.93 13.39
C ASN A 358 24.57 9.54 13.39
N THR A 359 23.99 9.24 14.57
CA THR A 359 22.59 8.79 14.68
C THR A 359 21.62 9.86 15.18
N ARG A 360 22.11 11.06 15.53
CA ARG A 360 21.27 12.16 16.01
C ARG A 360 20.44 12.79 14.90
N VAL A 361 19.22 13.15 15.24
CA VAL A 361 18.25 13.87 14.40
C VAL A 361 17.66 15.02 15.19
N CYS A 362 17.34 16.12 14.53
CA CYS A 362 16.63 17.22 15.16
C CYS A 362 15.11 17.03 15.01
N TYR A 363 14.39 16.97 16.11
CA TYR A 363 12.92 16.93 16.12
C TYR A 363 12.39 17.91 17.15
N ASN A 364 11.52 18.85 16.73
CA ASN A 364 10.94 19.89 17.59
C ASN A 364 11.97 20.66 18.44
N GLY A 365 13.14 20.98 17.85
CA GLY A 365 14.22 21.72 18.52
C GLY A 365 15.04 20.88 19.51
N LYS A 366 14.78 19.58 19.61
CA LYS A 366 15.51 18.63 20.47
C LYS A 366 16.19 17.54 19.66
N LEU A 367 17.33 17.06 20.16
CA LEU A 367 17.99 15.90 19.59
C LEU A 367 17.24 14.62 19.99
N VAL A 368 17.04 13.77 19.00
CA VAL A 368 16.57 12.38 19.14
C VAL A 368 17.57 11.46 18.46
N PHE A 369 17.60 10.19 18.83
CA PHE A 369 18.58 9.24 18.31
C PHE A 369 17.89 7.97 17.84
N ILE A 370 18.23 7.50 16.64
CA ILE A 370 17.75 6.21 16.11
C ILE A 370 18.85 5.16 16.38
N LEU A 371 18.53 4.15 17.20
CA LEU A 371 19.52 3.29 17.84
C LEU A 371 19.12 1.81 17.86
N HIS A 372 20.12 0.99 18.19
CA HIS A 372 20.00 -0.39 18.63
C HIS A 372 20.52 -0.53 20.07
N ALA A 373 19.92 -1.42 20.84
CA ALA A 373 20.36 -1.74 22.20
C ALA A 373 20.80 -3.21 22.27
N LYS A 374 21.97 -3.42 22.88
CA LYS A 374 22.51 -4.76 23.12
C LYS A 374 21.85 -5.41 24.34
N GLU A 375 21.62 -6.71 24.26
CA GLU A 375 21.15 -7.51 25.40
C GLU A 375 22.11 -7.39 26.59
N TRP A 376 21.54 -7.34 27.80
CA TRP A 376 22.32 -7.25 29.02
C TRP A 376 22.54 -8.63 29.62
N ASN A 377 23.77 -9.16 29.56
CA ASN A 377 24.07 -10.50 30.10
C ASN A 377 24.48 -10.50 31.59
N GLY A 378 24.14 -9.46 32.34
CA GLY A 378 24.48 -9.31 33.77
C GLY A 378 25.94 -8.92 34.05
N LEU A 379 26.86 -9.16 33.11
CA LEU A 379 28.31 -8.91 33.25
C LEU A 379 28.82 -7.78 32.33
N SER A 380 28.13 -7.48 31.24
CA SER A 380 28.43 -6.37 30.33
C SER A 380 27.72 -5.08 30.73
N ASN A 381 28.26 -3.91 30.40
CA ASN A 381 27.49 -2.66 30.54
C ASN A 381 26.41 -2.59 29.46
N VAL A 382 25.30 -1.90 29.75
CA VAL A 382 24.31 -1.51 28.73
C VAL A 382 25.02 -0.66 27.68
N LYS A 383 24.80 -0.99 26.40
CA LYS A 383 25.36 -0.23 25.28
C LYS A 383 24.31 0.00 24.20
N PHE A 384 24.29 1.23 23.72
CA PHE A 384 23.60 1.63 22.51
C PHE A 384 24.59 1.73 21.37
N THR A 385 24.17 1.25 20.21
CA THR A 385 24.94 1.32 18.97
C THR A 385 24.04 1.80 17.83
N PRO A 386 24.61 2.28 16.73
CA PRO A 386 23.84 2.51 15.51
C PRO A 386 23.21 1.21 15.00
N LEU A 387 22.07 1.32 14.31
CA LEU A 387 21.58 0.25 13.45
C LEU A 387 22.42 0.21 12.15
N PRO A 388 22.53 -0.94 11.48
CA PRO A 388 23.21 -1.04 10.19
C PRO A 388 22.63 -0.06 9.18
N GLY A 389 23.48 0.81 8.62
CA GLY A 389 23.09 1.85 7.67
C GLY A 389 22.26 3.00 8.25
N ALA A 390 21.98 3.01 9.56
CA ALA A 390 21.24 4.10 10.22
C ALA A 390 22.17 5.23 10.64
N ASP A 391 22.81 5.86 9.67
CA ASP A 391 23.73 6.97 9.89
C ASP A 391 23.49 8.10 8.89
N SER A 392 23.95 9.30 9.24
CA SER A 392 23.76 10.52 8.46
C SER A 392 24.44 10.53 7.09
N SER A 393 25.36 9.60 6.80
CA SER A 393 26.00 9.46 5.48
C SER A 393 25.21 8.52 4.57
N THR A 394 24.76 7.38 5.12
CA THR A 394 23.98 6.37 4.40
C THR A 394 22.55 6.85 4.13
N LEU A 395 21.90 7.42 5.14
CA LEU A 395 20.55 7.99 5.06
C LEU A 395 20.61 9.53 5.02
N SER A 396 21.31 10.01 4.00
CA SER A 396 21.54 11.44 3.70
C SER A 396 20.57 12.03 2.67
N GLY A 397 19.74 11.20 2.05
CA GLY A 397 18.84 11.60 0.97
C GLY A 397 19.45 11.49 -0.44
N GLY A 398 20.68 10.98 -0.60
CA GLY A 398 21.30 10.72 -1.91
C GLY A 398 21.20 9.26 -2.39
N LYS A 399 20.76 8.33 -1.54
CA LYS A 399 20.56 6.90 -1.83
C LYS A 399 19.23 6.44 -1.23
N TRP A 400 18.83 5.20 -1.56
CA TRP A 400 17.71 4.50 -0.91
C TRP A 400 16.37 5.23 -1.04
N GLY A 401 16.06 5.74 -2.24
CA GLY A 401 14.84 6.51 -2.47
C GLY A 401 14.85 7.85 -1.73
N ASN A 402 16.01 8.48 -1.59
CA ASN A 402 16.17 9.78 -0.95
C ASN A 402 15.63 9.84 0.50
N ILE A 403 15.63 8.70 1.20
CA ILE A 403 15.25 8.61 2.60
C ILE A 403 16.36 9.17 3.47
N THR A 404 15.97 9.94 4.48
CA THR A 404 16.87 10.48 5.50
C THR A 404 16.54 9.97 6.89
N MET A 405 17.49 10.09 7.82
CA MET A 405 17.23 9.85 9.25
C MET A 405 16.10 10.76 9.78
N ASP A 406 15.97 11.97 9.23
CA ASP A 406 14.90 12.93 9.56
C ASP A 406 13.52 12.43 9.12
N ASP A 407 13.42 11.79 7.95
CA ASP A 407 12.18 11.19 7.47
C ASP A 407 11.69 10.10 8.45
N ILE A 408 12.61 9.22 8.88
CA ILE A 408 12.31 8.11 9.79
C ILE A 408 11.89 8.61 11.17
N ALA A 409 12.68 9.51 11.77
CA ALA A 409 12.39 10.03 13.10
C ALA A 409 11.08 10.83 13.10
N THR A 410 10.85 11.68 12.10
CA THR A 410 9.63 12.48 11.99
C THR A 410 8.40 11.59 11.92
N SER A 411 8.40 10.57 11.06
CA SER A 411 7.26 9.66 10.92
C SER A 411 6.95 8.89 12.21
N ALA A 412 7.98 8.32 12.86
CA ALA A 412 7.79 7.54 14.07
C ALA A 412 7.38 8.40 15.28
N LEU A 413 7.97 9.59 15.44
CA LEU A 413 7.64 10.49 16.54
C LEU A 413 6.26 11.13 16.36
N THR A 414 5.90 11.57 15.15
CA THR A 414 4.53 12.06 14.89
C THR A 414 3.50 10.94 15.04
N GLY A 415 3.81 9.70 14.63
CA GLY A 415 2.97 8.53 14.89
C GLY A 415 2.77 8.29 16.39
N TYR A 416 3.85 8.31 17.17
CA TYR A 416 3.82 8.18 18.62
C TYR A 416 2.97 9.28 19.29
N GLU A 417 3.19 10.53 18.91
CA GLU A 417 2.52 11.70 19.51
C GLU A 417 1.04 11.79 19.11
N GLN A 418 0.72 11.60 17.83
CA GLN A 418 -0.61 11.87 17.27
C GLN A 418 -1.50 10.62 17.23
N LEU A 419 -0.97 9.49 16.76
CA LEU A 419 -1.74 8.25 16.62
C LEU A 419 -1.71 7.42 17.91
N GLY A 420 -0.57 7.42 18.59
CA GLY A 420 -0.37 6.73 19.86
C GLY A 420 -0.79 7.52 21.10
N ASN A 421 -1.05 8.83 20.96
CA ASN A 421 -1.29 9.74 22.09
C ASN A 421 -0.16 9.65 23.15
N ASN A 422 1.09 9.72 22.68
CA ASN A 422 2.31 9.52 23.46
C ASN A 422 2.42 8.11 24.06
N GLN A 423 2.03 7.10 23.28
CA GLN A 423 2.22 5.69 23.62
C GLN A 423 2.72 4.93 22.40
N ASN A 424 3.57 3.94 22.65
CA ASN A 424 3.94 2.96 21.62
C ASN A 424 2.72 2.10 21.28
N GLY A 425 2.79 1.33 20.19
CA GLY A 425 1.67 0.51 19.76
C GLY A 425 0.58 1.27 19.02
N TYR A 426 0.97 2.30 18.28
CA TYR A 426 0.13 2.84 17.22
C TYR A 426 0.22 1.93 15.99
N LYS A 427 -0.90 1.82 15.27
CA LYS A 427 -0.94 1.06 14.01
C LYS A 427 -0.33 1.93 12.91
N THR A 428 0.52 1.36 12.06
CA THR A 428 0.87 2.00 10.78
C THR A 428 -0.43 2.26 10.01
N PRO A 429 -0.70 3.50 9.60
CA PRO A 429 -1.94 3.82 8.91
C PRO A 429 -2.03 2.97 7.65
N ASP A 430 -3.23 2.43 7.41
CA ASP A 430 -3.49 1.83 6.11
C ASP A 430 -3.65 2.93 5.06
N MET A 431 -3.60 2.51 3.82
CA MET A 431 -3.55 3.42 2.67
C MET A 431 -4.82 4.22 2.51
N ASP A 432 -5.97 3.61 2.82
CA ASP A 432 -7.25 4.31 2.77
C ASP A 432 -7.26 5.46 3.78
N ALA A 433 -6.68 5.27 4.97
CA ALA A 433 -6.51 6.33 5.95
C ALA A 433 -5.58 7.44 5.43
N MET A 434 -4.43 7.10 4.84
CA MET A 434 -3.47 8.08 4.32
C MET A 434 -4.04 8.90 3.15
N MET A 435 -4.80 8.27 2.25
CA MET A 435 -5.39 8.94 1.08
C MET A 435 -6.61 9.78 1.42
N LYS A 436 -7.35 9.41 2.46
CA LYS A 436 -8.50 10.19 2.95
C LYS A 436 -8.10 11.32 3.88
N ASP A 437 -6.81 11.42 4.23
CA ASP A 437 -6.29 12.48 5.07
C ASP A 437 -6.11 13.77 4.27
N PRO A 438 -6.96 14.80 4.48
CA PRO A 438 -6.85 16.06 3.76
C PRO A 438 -5.56 16.83 4.12
N GLU A 439 -4.88 16.46 5.21
CA GLU A 439 -3.63 17.07 5.63
C GLU A 439 -2.40 16.28 5.15
N ALA A 440 -2.57 15.17 4.40
CA ALA A 440 -1.45 14.33 3.95
C ALA A 440 -0.35 15.13 3.21
N LEU A 441 -0.75 16.18 2.48
CA LEU A 441 0.17 17.08 1.77
C LEU A 441 1.14 17.84 2.70
N GLN A 442 0.77 18.07 3.97
CA GLN A 442 1.61 18.79 4.93
C GLN A 442 2.91 18.05 5.25
N TYR A 443 2.91 16.72 5.11
CA TYR A 443 4.08 15.88 5.40
C TYR A 443 5.14 15.91 4.30
N LYS A 444 4.85 16.51 3.13
CA LYS A 444 5.73 16.69 1.95
C LYS A 444 6.20 15.40 1.26
N LYS A 445 6.54 14.35 2.03
CA LYS A 445 6.88 13.01 1.58
C LYS A 445 5.94 12.00 2.25
N MET A 446 5.49 11.00 1.49
CA MET A 446 4.65 9.93 2.02
C MET A 446 5.32 9.19 3.19
N VAL A 447 6.63 8.97 3.12
CA VAL A 447 7.41 8.30 4.17
C VAL A 447 7.52 9.10 5.48
N ARG A 448 7.12 10.38 5.50
CA ARG A 448 7.01 11.21 6.71
C ARG A 448 5.63 11.15 7.36
N TYR A 449 4.65 10.54 6.69
CA TYR A 449 3.30 10.42 7.22
C TYR A 449 3.33 9.75 8.61
N PRO A 450 2.53 10.21 9.60
CA PRO A 450 2.56 9.70 10.96
C PRO A 450 2.44 8.18 11.02
N GLY A 451 3.44 7.53 11.60
CA GLY A 451 3.48 6.08 11.80
C GLY A 451 3.75 5.22 10.56
N PHE A 452 4.12 5.82 9.42
CA PHE A 452 4.67 5.08 8.28
C PHE A 452 5.87 4.22 8.72
N PHE A 453 6.80 4.82 9.46
CA PHE A 453 7.82 4.10 10.22
C PHE A 453 7.31 3.82 11.62
N ASN A 454 7.00 2.55 11.92
CA ASN A 454 6.58 2.12 13.25
C ASN A 454 7.78 1.61 14.04
N ILE A 455 8.51 2.55 14.64
CA ILE A 455 9.68 2.30 15.48
C ILE A 455 9.33 2.73 16.92
N PRO A 456 9.58 1.88 17.94
CA PRO A 456 9.33 2.22 19.33
C PRO A 456 10.05 3.49 19.76
N VAL A 457 9.38 4.33 20.55
CA VAL A 457 9.91 5.59 21.10
C VAL A 457 10.08 5.44 22.61
N CYS A 458 11.29 5.77 23.08
CA CYS A 458 11.67 5.85 24.47
C CYS A 458 11.68 7.33 24.89
N GLU A 459 11.06 7.65 26.02
CA GLU A 459 10.92 9.05 26.48
C GLU A 459 12.24 9.66 26.96
N SER A 460 13.18 8.83 27.41
CA SER A 460 14.53 9.26 27.78
C SER A 460 15.55 8.13 27.69
N VAL A 461 16.83 8.50 27.69
CA VAL A 461 17.95 7.55 27.76
C VAL A 461 17.97 6.80 29.08
N GLU A 462 17.60 7.46 30.17
CA GLU A 462 17.49 6.85 31.49
C GLU A 462 16.39 5.78 31.52
N GLN A 463 15.21 6.06 30.95
CA GLN A 463 14.12 5.09 30.86
C GLN A 463 14.55 3.86 30.04
N ALA A 464 15.15 4.07 28.88
CA ALA A 464 15.64 2.96 28.04
C ALA A 464 16.67 2.11 28.80
N LYS A 465 17.61 2.75 29.50
CA LYS A 465 18.63 2.07 30.33
C LYS A 465 18.02 1.27 31.48
N GLU A 466 17.05 1.83 32.19
CA GLU A 466 16.35 1.16 33.29
C GLU A 466 15.57 -0.06 32.78
N ASN A 467 14.89 0.06 31.65
CA ASN A 467 14.15 -1.04 31.04
C ASN A 467 15.05 -2.19 30.61
N ILE A 468 16.23 -1.91 30.05
CA ILE A 468 17.23 -2.95 29.71
C ILE A 468 17.73 -3.65 30.97
N LYS A 469 17.96 -2.90 32.05
CA LYS A 469 18.37 -3.48 33.33
C LYS A 469 17.27 -4.32 33.96
N ALA A 470 16.01 -3.90 33.87
CA ALA A 470 14.88 -4.64 34.41
C ALA A 470 14.54 -5.90 33.56
N ASN A 471 14.65 -5.79 32.24
CA ASN A 471 14.34 -6.83 31.27
C ASN A 471 15.57 -7.09 30.40
N HIS A 472 16.43 -8.00 30.87
CA HIS A 472 17.72 -8.34 30.27
C HIS A 472 17.65 -8.74 28.79
N GLU A 473 16.50 -9.28 28.37
CA GLU A 473 16.25 -9.83 27.04
C GLU A 473 15.17 -9.03 26.29
N PRO A 474 15.28 -8.91 24.95
CA PRO A 474 14.34 -8.23 24.07
C PRO A 474 13.12 -9.11 23.76
N ASN A 475 12.35 -9.42 24.79
CA ASN A 475 11.14 -10.24 24.73
C ASN A 475 9.89 -9.45 24.35
N SER A 476 10.05 -8.28 23.76
CA SER A 476 8.97 -7.40 23.31
C SER A 476 9.42 -6.62 22.09
N PRO A 477 8.55 -6.42 21.06
CA PRO A 477 8.87 -5.61 19.89
C PRO A 477 9.03 -4.12 20.24
N TYR A 478 8.65 -3.71 21.45
CA TYR A 478 8.81 -2.36 21.97
C TYR A 478 10.10 -2.15 22.75
N TRP A 479 10.80 -3.23 23.10
CA TRP A 479 12.02 -3.14 23.90
C TRP A 479 13.09 -2.33 23.15
N PRO A 480 13.83 -1.42 23.83
CA PRO A 480 13.86 -1.17 25.27
C PRO A 480 12.85 -0.11 25.77
N CYS A 481 11.91 0.31 24.94
CA CYS A 481 10.93 1.33 25.28
C CYS A 481 9.72 0.75 26.03
N ALA A 482 8.88 1.64 26.54
CA ALA A 482 7.70 1.25 27.29
C ALA A 482 6.70 0.51 26.37
N GLU A 483 6.19 -0.61 26.86
CA GLU A 483 5.11 -1.36 26.21
C GLU A 483 3.79 -0.56 26.27
N PRO A 484 2.93 -0.64 25.25
CA PRO A 484 1.60 -0.05 25.27
C PRO A 484 0.75 -0.60 26.42
N ALA A 485 -0.24 0.19 26.86
CA ALA A 485 -1.22 -0.29 27.82
C ALA A 485 -1.99 -1.51 27.26
N GLY A 486 -2.02 -2.58 28.06
CA GLY A 486 -2.69 -3.83 27.69
C GLY A 486 -1.94 -4.66 26.64
N PHE A 487 -0.66 -4.40 26.38
CA PHE A 487 0.17 -5.27 25.56
C PHE A 487 0.27 -6.68 26.18
N ASN A 488 -0.11 -7.68 25.41
CA ASN A 488 0.06 -9.08 25.79
C ASN A 488 1.41 -9.59 25.31
N LYS A 489 2.41 -9.44 26.17
CA LYS A 489 3.78 -9.91 25.92
C LYS A 489 3.89 -11.41 25.63
N LYS A 490 2.94 -12.22 26.11
CA LYS A 490 2.91 -13.66 25.85
C LYS A 490 2.26 -14.01 24.51
N GLY A 491 1.55 -13.06 23.87
CA GLY A 491 0.70 -13.33 22.73
C GLY A 491 -0.45 -14.28 23.05
N THR A 492 -1.07 -14.81 22.02
CA THR A 492 -2.04 -15.91 22.12
C THR A 492 -1.43 -17.19 21.59
N THR A 493 -1.40 -18.24 22.41
CA THR A 493 -1.02 -19.58 21.99
C THR A 493 -2.23 -20.28 21.38
N VAL A 494 -2.12 -20.66 20.11
CA VAL A 494 -3.08 -21.55 19.44
C VAL A 494 -2.67 -22.98 19.72
N HIS A 495 -3.50 -23.75 20.39
CA HIS A 495 -3.35 -25.20 20.57
C HIS A 495 -4.14 -25.96 19.51
N VAL A 496 -3.54 -26.99 18.92
CA VAL A 496 -4.15 -27.83 17.90
C VAL A 496 -4.48 -29.18 18.51
N ASN A 497 -5.75 -29.40 18.81
CA ASN A 497 -6.15 -30.60 19.55
C ASN A 497 -6.01 -31.89 18.73
N LYS A 498 -6.07 -31.80 17.39
CA LYS A 498 -5.97 -32.97 16.51
C LYS A 498 -5.55 -32.63 15.10
N GLY A 499 -4.72 -33.51 14.55
CA GLY A 499 -4.16 -33.35 13.21
C GLY A 499 -3.23 -32.14 13.17
N TYR A 500 -2.85 -31.75 11.96
CA TYR A 500 -2.01 -30.59 11.73
C TYR A 500 -2.77 -29.58 10.89
N ILE A 501 -2.55 -28.32 11.20
CA ILE A 501 -3.19 -27.19 10.52
C ILE A 501 -2.12 -26.25 9.98
N ASN A 502 -2.57 -25.21 9.30
CA ASN A 502 -1.72 -24.12 8.89
C ASN A 502 -2.33 -22.81 9.44
N VAL A 503 -1.54 -22.05 10.19
CA VAL A 503 -1.94 -20.75 10.77
C VAL A 503 -1.06 -19.67 10.16
N ASN A 504 -1.66 -18.69 9.49
CA ASN A 504 -0.93 -17.59 8.82
C ASN A 504 0.18 -18.11 7.87
N ASN A 505 -0.13 -19.13 7.07
CA ASN A 505 0.77 -19.82 6.16
C ASN A 505 1.92 -20.62 6.84
N LYS A 506 1.83 -20.88 8.15
CA LYS A 506 2.80 -21.71 8.88
C LYS A 506 2.18 -23.04 9.31
N PRO A 507 2.80 -24.19 8.99
CA PRO A 507 2.43 -25.49 9.55
C PRO A 507 2.49 -25.53 11.08
N VAL A 508 1.40 -25.95 11.72
CA VAL A 508 1.26 -26.07 13.17
C VAL A 508 0.84 -27.49 13.52
N CYS A 509 1.66 -28.15 14.35
CA CYS A 509 1.44 -29.54 14.74
C CYS A 509 0.92 -29.73 16.17
N ASP A 510 1.22 -28.78 17.06
CA ASP A 510 0.86 -28.86 18.47
C ASP A 510 0.38 -27.49 18.95
N TRP A 511 1.28 -26.51 19.03
CA TRP A 511 0.88 -25.14 19.28
C TRP A 511 1.60 -24.13 18.39
N PHE A 512 1.05 -22.93 18.34
CA PHE A 512 1.65 -21.80 17.63
C PHE A 512 1.33 -20.51 18.35
N ASN A 513 2.36 -19.77 18.71
CA ASN A 513 2.18 -18.48 19.35
C ASN A 513 1.95 -17.38 18.30
N ILE A 514 0.84 -16.68 18.44
CA ILE A 514 0.53 -15.46 17.70
C ILE A 514 0.95 -14.29 18.60
N PRO A 515 2.06 -13.60 18.26
CA PRO A 515 2.52 -12.47 19.05
C PRO A 515 1.52 -11.32 18.98
N ASP A 516 1.35 -10.59 20.09
CA ASP A 516 0.61 -9.33 20.06
C ASP A 516 1.40 -8.30 19.23
N PRO A 517 0.81 -7.71 18.17
CA PRO A 517 1.48 -6.65 17.44
C PRO A 517 1.56 -5.35 18.27
N GLY A 518 0.84 -5.28 19.39
CA GLY A 518 0.81 -4.23 20.41
C GLY A 518 0.02 -2.99 20.03
N TYR A 519 -0.74 -3.05 18.94
CA TYR A 519 -1.74 -2.05 18.58
C TYR A 519 -3.11 -2.70 18.46
N GLY A 520 -4.17 -1.92 18.68
CA GLY A 520 -5.55 -2.41 18.65
C GLY A 520 -5.96 -3.17 19.92
N GLN A 521 -7.21 -3.64 19.93
CA GLN A 521 -7.80 -4.41 21.02
C GLN A 521 -7.84 -5.91 20.72
N THR A 522 -7.63 -6.28 19.45
CA THR A 522 -7.82 -7.64 18.98
C THR A 522 -6.62 -8.16 18.21
N LEU A 523 -6.46 -9.48 18.23
CA LEU A 523 -5.55 -10.26 17.40
C LEU A 523 -6.34 -10.95 16.30
N ASN A 524 -5.70 -11.24 15.18
CA ASN A 524 -6.31 -11.98 14.09
C ASN A 524 -5.37 -13.07 13.57
N ALA A 525 -5.98 -14.10 12.99
CA ALA A 525 -5.27 -15.09 12.21
C ALA A 525 -6.18 -15.78 11.20
N THR A 526 -5.55 -16.33 10.18
CA THR A 526 -6.17 -17.22 9.21
C THR A 526 -5.70 -18.65 9.45
N PHE A 527 -6.66 -19.53 9.65
CA PHE A 527 -6.48 -20.97 9.86
C PHE A 527 -6.89 -21.70 8.58
N TYR A 528 -6.07 -22.64 8.16
CA TYR A 528 -6.40 -23.61 7.14
C TYR A 528 -6.35 -25.00 7.76
N GLY A 529 -7.34 -25.84 7.44
CA GLY A 529 -7.50 -27.14 8.07
C GLY A 529 -8.10 -28.18 7.13
N ARG A 530 -8.37 -29.36 7.71
CA ARG A 530 -8.89 -30.57 7.02
C ARG A 530 -7.95 -31.14 5.94
N PHE A 531 -6.64 -30.94 6.10
CA PHE A 531 -5.65 -31.51 5.19
C PHE A 531 -5.71 -33.05 5.16
N ASN A 532 -5.41 -33.62 3.99
CA ASN A 532 -5.22 -35.06 3.86
C ASN A 532 -3.88 -35.47 4.49
N GLY A 533 -3.93 -36.09 5.67
CA GLY A 533 -2.74 -36.54 6.40
C GLY A 533 -1.90 -37.60 5.69
N ASP A 534 -2.46 -38.28 4.68
CA ASP A 534 -1.71 -39.25 3.86
C ASP A 534 -0.84 -38.55 2.79
N ASN A 535 -1.12 -37.27 2.48
CA ASN A 535 -0.30 -36.50 1.55
C ASN A 535 0.96 -36.00 2.26
N THR A 536 2.02 -36.81 2.20
CA THR A 536 3.33 -36.50 2.78
C THR A 536 4.37 -36.10 1.73
N ALA A 537 4.02 -36.13 0.45
CA ALA A 537 4.93 -35.92 -0.67
C ALA A 537 4.92 -34.48 -1.20
N ASP A 538 3.76 -33.81 -1.19
CA ASP A 538 3.62 -32.49 -1.80
C ASP A 538 3.90 -31.38 -0.80
N SER A 539 4.93 -30.55 -1.04
CA SER A 539 5.33 -29.41 -0.19
C SER A 539 4.22 -28.38 0.05
N THR A 540 3.23 -28.33 -0.85
CA THR A 540 2.05 -27.45 -0.79
C THR A 540 0.82 -28.25 -1.16
N VAL A 541 -0.31 -27.97 -0.51
CA VAL A 541 -1.59 -28.61 -0.79
C VAL A 541 -2.69 -27.57 -0.88
N GLN A 542 -3.72 -27.88 -1.67
CA GLN A 542 -4.91 -27.06 -1.71
C GLN A 542 -5.62 -27.18 -0.36
N ALA A 543 -5.80 -26.06 0.34
CA ALA A 543 -6.57 -26.09 1.57
C ALA A 543 -8.02 -26.50 1.25
N THR A 544 -8.59 -27.38 2.06
CA THR A 544 -10.01 -27.74 1.94
C THR A 544 -10.89 -26.82 2.77
N CYS A 545 -10.28 -26.00 3.63
CA CYS A 545 -10.97 -25.13 4.54
C CYS A 545 -10.15 -23.88 4.89
N LYS A 546 -10.83 -22.74 5.07
CA LYS A 546 -10.26 -21.47 5.52
C LYS A 546 -11.17 -20.83 6.58
N LEU A 547 -10.58 -20.42 7.69
CA LEU A 547 -11.22 -19.64 8.74
C LEU A 547 -10.37 -18.41 9.04
N SER A 548 -10.91 -17.21 8.84
CA SER A 548 -10.27 -15.98 9.33
C SER A 548 -11.09 -15.47 10.50
N THR A 549 -10.45 -15.21 11.62
CA THR A 549 -11.15 -14.72 12.82
C THR A 549 -10.31 -13.70 13.57
N THR A 550 -10.98 -12.94 14.42
CA THR A 550 -10.43 -11.90 15.26
C THR A 550 -10.91 -12.12 16.70
N TRP A 551 -10.03 -11.95 17.68
CA TRP A 551 -10.35 -12.13 19.10
C TRP A 551 -9.66 -11.11 19.98
N GLU A 552 -10.14 -10.94 21.20
CA GLU A 552 -9.56 -9.99 22.15
C GLU A 552 -8.15 -10.40 22.59
N LYS A 553 -7.22 -9.45 22.62
CA LYS A 553 -5.79 -9.72 22.88
C LYS A 553 -5.46 -10.27 24.27
N TRP A 554 -6.39 -10.17 25.22
CA TRP A 554 -6.21 -10.69 26.57
C TRP A 554 -6.33 -12.21 26.65
N LEU A 555 -6.82 -12.88 25.60
CA LEU A 555 -6.83 -14.34 25.51
C LEU A 555 -5.41 -14.86 25.36
N THR A 556 -4.92 -15.61 26.35
CA THR A 556 -3.58 -16.20 26.32
C THR A 556 -3.54 -17.49 25.53
N ASP A 557 -4.64 -18.22 25.48
CA ASP A 557 -4.73 -19.53 24.86
C ASP A 557 -6.06 -19.67 24.09
N ILE A 558 -5.98 -20.21 22.88
CA ILE A 558 -7.13 -20.63 22.08
C ILE A 558 -6.90 -22.05 21.57
N TYR A 559 -7.97 -22.80 21.34
CA TYR A 559 -7.92 -24.22 20.97
C TYR A 559 -8.65 -24.44 19.65
N TYR A 560 -7.92 -24.97 18.67
CA TYR A 560 -8.50 -25.49 17.44
C TYR A 560 -8.93 -26.94 17.69
N GLY A 561 -10.24 -27.13 17.81
CA GLY A 561 -10.88 -28.39 18.17
C GLY A 561 -10.88 -29.44 17.07
N GLU A 562 -11.20 -30.68 17.44
CA GLU A 562 -11.32 -31.79 16.48
C GLU A 562 -12.47 -31.59 15.47
N ASP A 563 -13.45 -30.77 15.84
CA ASP A 563 -14.58 -30.39 15.00
C ASP A 563 -14.22 -29.27 14.00
N ASN A 564 -12.95 -28.84 13.98
CA ASN A 564 -12.43 -27.74 13.18
C ASN A 564 -12.96 -26.36 13.60
N CYS A 565 -13.32 -26.20 14.87
CA CYS A 565 -13.80 -24.93 15.42
C CYS A 565 -12.88 -24.39 16.51
N LEU A 566 -12.96 -23.08 16.76
CA LEU A 566 -12.13 -22.40 17.76
C LEU A 566 -12.84 -22.26 19.11
N TYR A 567 -12.07 -22.46 20.18
CA TYR A 567 -12.50 -22.34 21.57
C TYR A 567 -11.51 -21.49 22.36
N ASN A 568 -11.99 -20.81 23.40
CA ASN A 568 -11.11 -20.15 24.37
C ASN A 568 -10.58 -21.14 25.42
N ASP A 569 -9.81 -20.64 26.39
CA ASP A 569 -9.23 -21.40 27.49
C ASP A 569 -10.25 -21.95 28.50
N GLN A 570 -11.50 -21.50 28.46
CA GLN A 570 -12.62 -22.09 29.21
C GLN A 570 -13.40 -23.12 28.39
N SER A 571 -12.95 -23.48 27.18
CA SER A 571 -13.65 -24.34 26.23
C SER A 571 -14.98 -23.77 25.71
N ASP A 572 -15.18 -22.46 25.83
CA ASP A 572 -16.34 -21.79 25.25
C ASP A 572 -16.12 -21.54 23.75
N PRO A 573 -17.17 -21.75 22.90
CA PRO A 573 -17.11 -21.45 21.47
C PRO A 573 -16.71 -20.00 21.20
N MET A 574 -15.66 -19.79 20.41
CA MET A 574 -15.30 -18.45 19.93
C MET A 574 -16.22 -18.02 18.80
N LYS A 575 -16.60 -16.74 18.76
CA LYS A 575 -17.47 -16.23 17.70
C LYS A 575 -16.65 -15.76 16.50
N GLY A 576 -17.12 -16.08 15.29
CA GLY A 576 -16.63 -15.52 14.03
C GLY A 576 -17.27 -14.17 13.72
N GLU A 577 -16.90 -13.58 12.57
CA GLU A 577 -17.42 -12.29 12.12
C GLU A 577 -18.95 -12.29 11.91
N ASP A 578 -19.54 -13.45 11.59
CA ASP A 578 -20.97 -13.65 11.43
C ASP A 578 -21.73 -13.84 12.77
N GLY A 579 -21.01 -13.79 13.89
CA GLY A 579 -21.53 -14.00 15.25
C GLY A 579 -21.80 -15.47 15.60
N ASN A 580 -21.58 -16.40 14.69
CA ASN A 580 -21.69 -17.84 14.92
C ASN A 580 -20.37 -18.39 15.45
N HIS A 581 -20.34 -19.67 15.82
CA HIS A 581 -19.10 -20.33 16.22
C HIS A 581 -18.09 -20.29 15.06
N ALA A 582 -16.88 -19.80 15.33
CA ALA A 582 -15.77 -19.71 14.39
C ALA A 582 -15.29 -21.12 14.02
N CYS A 583 -15.93 -21.68 12.99
CA CYS A 583 -15.65 -23.01 12.46
C CYS A 583 -15.07 -22.93 11.07
N CYS A 584 -14.04 -23.73 10.83
CA CYS A 584 -13.50 -23.94 9.51
C CYS A 584 -14.47 -24.86 8.72
N ASN A 585 -15.16 -24.25 7.75
CA ASN A 585 -16.05 -24.94 6.81
C ASN A 585 -15.39 -25.19 5.44
N GLU A 586 -15.80 -26.29 4.79
CA GLU A 586 -15.34 -26.62 3.45
C GLU A 586 -15.63 -25.49 2.47
N THR A 587 -14.58 -25.05 1.77
CA THR A 587 -14.68 -24.03 0.74
C THR A 587 -14.00 -24.57 -0.52
N PRO A 588 -14.71 -24.65 -1.66
CA PRO A 588 -14.09 -25.07 -2.91
C PRO A 588 -13.08 -24.01 -3.38
N ASP A 589 -12.10 -24.44 -4.16
CA ASP A 589 -11.16 -23.55 -4.87
C ASP A 589 -10.33 -22.60 -4.00
N LEU A 590 -9.96 -23.03 -2.79
CA LEU A 590 -9.06 -22.27 -1.92
C LEU A 590 -7.61 -22.28 -2.44
N GLU A 591 -6.82 -21.33 -1.95
CA GLU A 591 -5.38 -21.23 -2.19
C GLU A 591 -4.57 -22.48 -1.80
N MET A 592 -3.44 -22.65 -2.49
CA MET A 592 -2.39 -23.57 -2.09
C MET A 592 -1.67 -23.00 -0.85
N VAL A 593 -1.48 -23.84 0.16
CA VAL A 593 -0.75 -23.48 1.39
C VAL A 593 0.31 -24.52 1.69
N ALA A 594 1.28 -24.16 2.53
CA ALA A 594 2.31 -25.11 2.97
C ALA A 594 1.64 -26.34 3.62
N ASN A 595 1.99 -27.53 3.13
CA ASN A 595 1.42 -28.78 3.60
C ASN A 595 2.02 -29.16 4.96
N PRO A 596 1.20 -29.25 6.03
CA PRO A 596 1.75 -29.51 7.35
C PRO A 596 2.15 -30.98 7.57
N TYR A 597 1.84 -31.89 6.63
CA TYR A 597 2.13 -33.33 6.74
C TYR A 597 3.40 -33.79 5.98
N VAL A 598 4.13 -32.87 5.34
CA VAL A 598 5.32 -33.24 4.56
C VAL A 598 6.48 -33.64 5.46
N SER A 599 7.15 -34.73 5.09
CA SER A 599 8.31 -35.22 5.84
C SER A 599 9.45 -34.20 5.83
N GLY A 600 9.92 -33.78 7.00
CA GLY A 600 11.03 -32.84 7.16
C GLY A 600 10.65 -31.37 7.31
N VAL A 601 9.35 -31.03 7.29
CA VAL A 601 8.90 -29.70 7.71
C VAL A 601 9.20 -29.51 9.19
N GLN A 602 9.90 -28.42 9.55
CA GLN A 602 9.98 -27.97 10.94
C GLN A 602 8.60 -27.47 11.35
N CYS A 603 7.77 -28.41 11.81
CA CYS A 603 6.50 -28.06 12.41
C CYS A 603 6.76 -27.18 13.62
N GLN A 604 6.03 -26.07 13.73
CA GLN A 604 6.07 -25.28 14.94
C GLN A 604 5.51 -26.15 16.07
N HIS A 605 6.34 -26.33 17.09
CA HIS A 605 5.91 -26.79 18.40
C HIS A 605 5.70 -25.56 19.23
#